data_AF-A0A398CPY0-F1
#
_entry.id   AF-A0A398CPY0-F1
#
_cell.length_a   1.000
_cell.length_b   1.000
_cell.length_c   1.000
_cell.angle_alpha   90.00
_cell.angle_beta   90.00
_cell.angle_gamma   90.00
#
_symmetry.space_group_name_H-M   'P 1'
#
loop_
_entity.id
_entity.type
_entity.pdbx_description
1 polymer ?
#
loop_
_entity_poly.entity_id
_entity_poly.type
_entity_poly.pdbx_seq_one_letter_code
_entity_poly.pdbx_strand_id
1 'polypeptide(L)' 'MIPAKSSCTAIYIRVSLEEQAKYGFSIDGQLNELKQYCKLNKLGIHDTYIDRGLPAAKQPDVPS' A
#
# COMPACT_ATOMS: atom_id res chain seq x y z
N MET A 1 1.08 -18.64 29.13
CA MET A 1 0.38 -18.63 27.83
C MET A 1 1.13 -17.67 26.92
N ILE A 2 1.99 -18.19 26.03
CA ILE A 2 2.75 -17.36 25.09
C ILE A 2 1.79 -17.03 23.94
N PRO A 3 1.55 -15.75 23.59
CA PRO A 3 0.70 -15.42 22.46
C PRO A 3 1.35 -16.00 21.20
N ALA A 4 0.62 -16.83 20.47
CA ALA A 4 1.06 -17.34 19.18
C ALA A 4 1.42 -16.14 18.31
N LYS A 5 2.65 -16.13 17.80
CA LYS A 5 3.17 -15.08 16.91
C LYS A 5 2.20 -14.92 15.74
N SER A 6 1.38 -13.88 15.80
CA SER A 6 0.45 -13.55 14.74
C SER A 6 1.29 -13.30 13.49
N SER A 7 0.97 -14.00 12.40
CA SER A 7 1.62 -13.79 11.11
C SER A 7 1.40 -12.34 10.71
N CYS A 8 2.37 -11.47 11.00
CA CYS A 8 2.31 -10.05 10.69
C CYS A 8 2.58 -9.88 9.20
N THR A 9 1.52 -9.82 8.41
CA THR A 9 1.60 -9.52 6.98
C THR A 9 1.42 -8.01 6.79
N ALA A 10 2.25 -7.40 5.95
CA ALA A 10 2.07 -6.01 5.52
C ALA A 10 1.61 -5.99 4.06
N ILE A 11 0.71 -5.06 3.73
CA ILE A 11 0.26 -4.81 2.36
C ILE A 11 1.03 -3.62 1.80
N TYR A 12 1.68 -3.77 0.64
CA TYR A 12 2.32 -2.67 -0.09
C TYR A 12 1.65 -2.52 -1.45
N ILE A 13 1.14 -1.33 -1.73
CA ILE A 13 0.50 -0.96 -2.99
C ILE A 13 1.24 0.25 -3.54
N ARG A 14 1.60 0.20 -4.83
CA ARG A 14 2.23 1.32 -5.53
C ARG A 14 1.50 1.58 -6.84
N VAL A 15 1.23 2.86 -7.10
CA VAL A 15 0.63 3.32 -8.36
C VAL A 15 1.36 4.56 -8.84
N SER A 16 1.43 4.76 -10.16
CA SER A 16 1.93 6.01 -10.73
C SER A 16 0.79 7.03 -10.88
N LEU A 17 1.10 8.33 -10.73
CA LEU A 17 0.10 9.40 -10.84
C LEU A 17 -0.61 9.40 -12.20
N GLU A 18 0.15 9.13 -13.27
CA GLU A 18 -0.39 8.97 -14.62
C GLU A 18 -1.33 7.77 -14.72
N GLU A 19 -0.97 6.60 -14.18
CA GLU A 19 -1.85 5.43 -14.26
C GLU A 19 -3.11 5.59 -13.41
N GLN A 20 -3.03 6.28 -12.28
CA GLN A 20 -4.22 6.59 -11.49
C GLN A 20 -5.16 7.54 -12.24
N ALA A 21 -4.62 8.55 -12.92
CA ALA A 21 -5.40 9.47 -13.75
C ALA A 21 -5.96 8.81 -15.02
N LYS A 22 -5.23 7.85 -15.59
CA LYS A 22 -5.50 7.26 -16.90
C LYS A 22 -6.34 5.98 -16.85
N TYR A 23 -6.12 5.15 -15.84
CA TYR A 23 -6.80 3.86 -15.71
C TYR A 23 -7.78 3.81 -14.55
N GLY A 24 -7.77 4.81 -13.65
CA GLY A 24 -8.64 4.82 -12.48
C GLY A 24 -8.56 3.52 -11.68
N PHE A 25 -7.42 2.82 -11.75
CA PHE A 25 -7.23 1.52 -11.11
C PHE A 25 -7.30 1.78 -9.61
N SER A 26 -8.49 1.56 -9.04
CA SER A 26 -8.77 1.95 -7.67
C SER A 26 -7.79 1.21 -6.77
N ILE A 27 -6.90 1.96 -6.12
CA ILE A 27 -6.09 1.46 -5.01
C ILE A 27 -6.98 0.66 -4.04
N ASP A 28 -8.22 1.11 -3.86
CA ASP A 28 -9.25 0.44 -3.08
C ASP A 28 -9.59 -0.97 -3.57
N GLY A 29 -9.59 -1.22 -4.88
CA GLY A 29 -9.82 -2.54 -5.48
C GLY A 29 -8.67 -3.50 -5.18
N GLN A 30 -7.42 -3.07 -5.43
CA GLN A 30 -6.23 -3.85 -5.09
C GLN A 30 -6.13 -4.12 -3.59
N LEU A 31 -6.47 -3.11 -2.77
CA LEU A 31 -6.51 -3.24 -1.32
C LEU A 31 -7.57 -4.24 -0.87
N ASN A 32 -8.77 -4.21 -1.46
CA ASN A 32 -9.85 -5.12 -1.12
C ASN A 32 -9.50 -6.57 -1.48
N GLU A 33 -8.89 -6.79 -2.65
CA GLU A 33 -8.44 -8.11 -3.09
C GLU A 33 -7.34 -8.68 -2.17
N LEU A 34 -6.33 -7.87 -1.82
CA LEU A 34 -5.27 -8.26 -0.88
C LEU A 34 -5.81 -8.52 0.53
N LYS A 35 -6.78 -7.71 0.98
CA LYS A 35 -7.48 -7.94 2.26
C LYS A 35 -8.28 -9.24 2.25
N GLN A 36 -9.01 -9.53 1.17
CA GLN A 36 -9.73 -10.79 1.02
C GLN A 36 -8.77 -11.98 1.02
N TYR A 37 -7.66 -11.90 0.29
CA TYR A 37 -6.62 -12.93 0.30
C TYR A 37 -6.08 -13.18 1.71
N CYS A 38 -5.74 -12.12 2.45
CA CYS A 38 -5.27 -12.24 3.84
C CYS A 38 -6.34 -12.87 4.74
N LYS A 39 -7.60 -12.49 4.58
CA LYS A 39 -8.74 -13.04 5.35
C LYS A 39 -8.92 -14.54 5.07
N LEU A 40 -8.88 -14.95 3.80
CA LEU A 40 -9.01 -16.36 3.41
C LEU A 40 -7.85 -17.22 3.94
N ASN A 41 -6.65 -16.64 4.00
CA ASN A 41 -5.45 -17.32 4.47
C ASN A 41 -5.18 -17.15 5.99
N LYS A 42 -6.11 -16.56 6.74
CA LYS A 42 -5.96 -16.27 8.18
C LYS A 42 -4.68 -15.49 8.52
N LEU A 43 -4.25 -14.61 7.63
CA LEU A 43 -3.10 -13.73 7.82
C LEU A 43 -3.53 -12.48 8.61
N GLY A 44 -2.75 -12.10 9.62
CA GLY A 44 -2.97 -10.87 10.36
C GLY A 44 -2.34 -9.69 9.62
N ILE A 45 -3.17 -8.80 9.08
CA ILE A 45 -2.65 -7.58 8.45
C ILE A 45 -2.20 -6.64 9.57
N HIS A 46 -0.90 -6.34 9.61
CA HIS A 46 -0.33 -5.43 10.59
C HIS A 46 -0.39 -3.97 10.11
N ASP A 47 -0.03 -3.74 8.84
CA ASP A 47 0.04 -2.40 8.28
C ASP A 47 -0.22 -2.41 6.75
N THR A 48 -0.56 -1.26 6.20
CA THR A 48 -0.80 -1.05 4.77
C THR A 48 -0.09 0.22 4.29
N TYR A 49 0.85 0.05 3.36
CA TYR A 49 1.62 1.13 2.77
C TYR A 49 1.14 1.38 1.34
N ILE A 50 0.75 2.63 1.06
CA ILE A 50 0.26 3.04 -0.25
C ILE A 50 1.19 4.13 -0.79
N ASP A 51 2.00 3.77 -1.77
CA ASP A 51 2.84 4.68 -2.53
C ASP A 51 2.04 5.21 -3.73
N ARG A 52 1.51 6.43 -3.58
CA ARG A 52 0.71 7.11 -4.61
C ARG A 52 1.55 7.74 -5.72
N GLY A 53 2.84 7.42 -5.81
CA GLY A 53 3.74 7.97 -6.82
C GLY A 53 3.79 9.49 -6.71
N LEU A 54 4.54 10.00 -5.74
CA LEU A 54 4.84 11.44 -5.73
C LEU A 54 5.56 11.78 -7.05
N PRO A 55 5.17 12.85 -7.76
CA PRO A 55 6.07 13.41 -8.75
C PRO A 55 7.37 13.73 -8.02
N ALA A 56 8.51 13.31 -8.56
CA ALA A 56 9.82 13.71 -8.07
C ALA A 56 9.98 15.22 -8.33
N ALA A 57 9.25 16.04 -7.57
CA ALA A 57 9.51 17.46 -7.50
C ALA A 57 10.89 17.58 -6.88
N LYS A 58 11.84 18.03 -7.72
CA LYS A 58 13.15 18.53 -7.31
C LYS A 58 13.03 19.22 -5.96
N GLN A 59 13.97 18.92 -5.07
CA GLN A 59 14.16 19.68 -3.84
C GLN A 59 13.93 21.17 -4.13
N PRO A 60 13.09 21.88 -3.37
CA PRO A 60 13.11 23.33 -3.44
C PRO A 60 14.55 23.75 -3.13
N ASP A 61 15.12 24.54 -4.03
CA ASP A 61 16.36 25.25 -3.84
C ASP A 61 16.39 25.83 -2.43
N VAL A 62 17.26 25.27 -1.58
CA VAL A 62 17.57 25.86 -0.28
C VAL A 62 18.28 27.18 -0.60
N PRO A 63 17.72 28.36 -0.28
CA PRO A 63 18.41 29.61 -0.54
C PRO A 63 19.66 29.66 0.34
N SER A 64 20.79 30.03 -0.26
CA SER A 64 22.09 30.24 0.40
C SER A 64 22.04 31.37 1.43
#